data_AF-A0A482V178-F1
#
_entry.id   AF-A0A482V178-F1
#
_cell.length_a   1.000
_cell.length_b   1.000
_cell.length_c   1.000
_cell.angle_alpha   90.00
_cell.angle_beta   90.00
_cell.angle_gamma   90.00
#
_symmetry.space_group_name_H-M   'P 1'
#
loop_
_entity.id
_entity.type
_entity.pdbx_description
1 polymer ?
#
loop_
_entity_poly.entity_id
_entity_poly.type
_entity_poly.pdbx_seq_one_letter_code
_entity_poly.pdbx_strand_id
1 'polypeptide(L)'
;MVCKEDVLLWFKDLEGYKRIDVLYELLNMCIPFEVRFLGSCIEEIGKHTYQELRGSELNANDLDRLSKDTSLGPGLLDESVRHRVLLYLSLLRSRNCSVANWLYKSILRTDWLEDCIVKGNLKDENIQSEFLLLFVMALHHPAFIFEQKLYFSKILTQLIELRESKNRISPKPSVFGYPPGFGYPTVKTMVRVHFSVHYNFETKLNC
;
A
#
# COMPACT_ATOMS: atom_id res chain seq x y z
N MET A 1 -7.80 -13.06 22.85
CA MET A 1 -8.82 -12.22 22.19
C MET A 1 -8.08 -11.04 21.59
N VAL A 2 -8.24 -10.75 20.30
CA VAL A 2 -7.61 -9.59 19.67
C VAL A 2 -8.49 -8.37 19.97
N CYS A 3 -7.92 -7.28 20.49
CA CYS A 3 -8.68 -6.05 20.72
C CYS A 3 -8.60 -5.10 19.51
N LYS A 4 -9.52 -4.13 19.44
CA LYS A 4 -9.60 -3.18 18.33
C LYS A 4 -8.32 -2.35 18.21
N GLU A 5 -7.74 -1.98 19.36
CA GLU A 5 -6.57 -1.14 19.48
C GLU A 5 -5.33 -1.84 18.90
N ASP A 6 -5.15 -3.14 19.16
CA ASP A 6 -4.08 -3.95 18.56
C ASP A 6 -4.20 -4.01 17.02
N VAL A 7 -5.42 -4.16 16.49
CA VAL A 7 -5.66 -4.18 15.03
C VAL A 7 -5.31 -2.83 14.40
N LEU A 8 -5.67 -1.72 15.05
CA LEU A 8 -5.38 -0.37 14.57
C LEU A 8 -3.88 -0.05 14.60
N LEU A 9 -3.17 -0.49 15.65
CA LEU A 9 -1.70 -0.36 15.74
C LEU A 9 -1.02 -1.21 14.66
N TRP A 10 -1.40 -2.48 14.52
CA TRP A 10 -0.90 -3.36 13.46
C TRP A 10 -1.13 -2.75 12.06
N PHE A 11 -2.35 -2.27 11.78
CA PHE A 11 -2.69 -1.67 10.49
C PHE A 11 -1.89 -0.39 10.20
N LYS A 12 -1.62 0.42 11.22
CA LYS A 12 -0.80 1.65 11.08
C LYS A 12 0.63 1.32 10.63
N ASP A 13 1.21 0.27 11.20
CA ASP A 13 2.59 -0.17 10.94
C ASP A 13 2.73 -0.98 9.64
N LEU A 14 1.60 -1.30 8.96
CA LEU A 14 1.63 -1.83 7.61
C LEU A 14 2.12 -0.80 6.58
N GLU A 15 2.85 -1.32 5.61
CA GLU A 15 3.32 -0.59 4.44
C GLU A 15 2.17 -0.19 3.52
N GLY A 16 2.36 0.86 2.71
CA GLY A 16 1.31 1.45 1.87
C GLY A 16 0.51 0.43 1.06
N TYR A 17 1.20 -0.48 0.35
CA TYR A 17 0.55 -1.51 -0.46
C TYR A 17 -0.30 -2.49 0.37
N LYS A 18 0.21 -2.95 1.53
CA LYS A 18 -0.51 -3.84 2.45
C LYS A 18 -1.74 -3.15 3.05
N ARG A 19 -1.67 -1.84 3.32
CA ARG A 19 -2.84 -1.08 3.82
C ARG A 19 -3.95 -0.99 2.78
N ILE A 20 -3.63 -0.75 1.51
CA ILE A 20 -4.62 -0.74 0.43
C ILE A 20 -5.24 -2.13 0.24
N ASP A 21 -4.40 -3.18 0.24
CA ASP A 21 -4.83 -4.57 0.10
C ASP A 21 -5.80 -5.00 1.22
N VAL A 22 -5.41 -4.78 2.47
CA VAL A 22 -6.25 -5.08 3.66
C VAL A 22 -7.54 -4.25 3.65
N LEU A 23 -7.50 -2.96 3.28
CA LEU A 23 -8.72 -2.14 3.19
C LEU A 23 -9.68 -2.63 2.09
N TYR A 24 -9.14 -3.07 0.94
CA TYR A 24 -9.96 -3.62 -0.14
C TYR A 24 -10.65 -4.91 0.29
N GLU A 25 -9.92 -5.85 0.91
CA GLU A 25 -10.51 -7.09 1.46
C GLU A 25 -11.56 -6.80 2.54
N LEU A 26 -11.29 -5.88 3.48
CA LEU A 26 -12.27 -5.48 4.49
C LEU A 26 -13.54 -4.87 3.88
N LEU A 27 -13.43 -4.06 2.83
CA LEU A 27 -14.58 -3.48 2.12
C LEU A 27 -15.40 -4.54 1.37
N ASN A 28 -14.77 -5.61 0.86
CA ASN A 28 -15.49 -6.73 0.23
C ASN A 28 -16.24 -7.61 1.24
N MET A 29 -15.84 -7.58 2.53
CA MET A 29 -16.55 -8.27 3.61
C MET A 29 -17.75 -7.49 4.16
N CYS A 30 -17.88 -6.20 3.82
CA CYS A 30 -19.03 -5.36 4.19
C CYS A 30 -20.26 -5.63 3.31
N ILE A 31 -21.45 -5.46 3.89
CA ILE A 31 -22.72 -5.56 3.13
C ILE A 31 -23.07 -4.24 2.43
N PRO A 32 -23.91 -4.24 1.36
CA PRO A 32 -23.98 -3.11 0.42
C PRO A 32 -24.32 -1.74 1.02
N PHE A 33 -25.12 -1.67 2.10
CA PHE A 33 -25.43 -0.40 2.75
C PHE A 33 -24.28 0.12 3.63
N GLU A 34 -23.44 -0.76 4.18
CA GLU A 34 -22.24 -0.40 4.93
C GLU A 34 -21.21 0.21 3.98
N VAL A 35 -20.98 -0.42 2.83
CA VAL A 35 -20.13 0.13 1.76
C VAL A 35 -20.65 1.50 1.30
N ARG A 36 -21.98 1.66 1.14
CA ARG A 36 -22.57 2.95 0.76
C ARG A 36 -22.40 4.02 1.84
N PHE A 37 -22.47 3.66 3.12
CA PHE A 37 -22.22 4.56 4.26
C PHE A 37 -20.73 4.97 4.32
N LEU A 38 -19.82 3.99 4.25
CA LEU A 38 -18.37 4.22 4.24
C LEU A 38 -17.94 5.11 3.07
N GLY A 39 -18.58 4.98 1.90
CA GLY A 39 -18.36 5.88 0.77
C GLY A 39 -18.59 7.36 1.12
N SER A 40 -19.65 7.69 1.86
CA SER A 40 -19.90 9.06 2.33
C SER A 40 -18.87 9.53 3.37
N CYS A 41 -18.38 8.62 4.23
CA CYS A 41 -17.31 8.95 5.18
C CYS A 41 -15.97 9.23 4.47
N ILE A 42 -15.65 8.45 3.43
CA ILE A 42 -14.43 8.62 2.62
C ILE A 42 -14.50 9.94 1.84
N GLU A 43 -15.65 10.30 1.28
CA GLU A 43 -15.88 11.58 0.60
C GLU A 43 -15.63 12.77 1.54
N GLU A 44 -16.17 12.74 2.76
CA GLU A 44 -15.98 13.78 3.77
C GLU A 44 -14.52 13.90 4.26
N ILE A 45 -13.81 12.77 4.39
CA ILE A 45 -12.36 12.75 4.74
C ILE A 45 -11.52 13.32 3.58
N GLY A 46 -11.85 12.97 2.33
CA GLY A 46 -11.09 13.34 1.14
C GLY A 46 -11.40 14.73 0.55
N LYS A 47 -12.45 15.42 1.03
CA LYS A 47 -13.00 16.63 0.38
C LYS A 47 -11.99 17.76 0.09
N HIS A 48 -10.93 17.89 0.88
CA HIS A 48 -9.92 18.93 0.71
C HIS A 48 -9.01 18.65 -0.50
N THR A 49 -8.57 17.41 -0.69
CA THR A 49 -7.71 17.04 -1.82
C THR A 49 -8.47 17.01 -3.15
N TYR A 50 -9.82 16.97 -3.13
CA TYR A 50 -10.63 16.96 -4.34
C TYR A 50 -10.38 18.18 -5.25
N GLN A 51 -10.31 19.39 -4.70
CA GLN A 51 -10.05 20.60 -5.51
C GLN A 51 -8.58 20.67 -5.96
N GLU A 52 -7.65 20.27 -5.10
CA GLU A 52 -6.20 20.25 -5.38
C GLU A 52 -5.87 19.28 -6.53
N LEU A 53 -6.47 18.10 -6.52
CA LEU A 53 -6.21 17.03 -7.49
C LEU A 53 -7.11 17.08 -8.73
N ARG A 54 -8.09 17.98 -8.79
CA ARG A 54 -9.07 18.07 -9.90
C ARG A 54 -8.42 18.18 -11.29
N GLY A 55 -7.34 18.94 -11.41
CA GLY A 55 -6.59 19.05 -12.68
C GLY A 55 -5.96 17.73 -13.11
N SER A 56 -5.38 17.00 -12.14
CA SER A 56 -4.82 15.67 -12.33
C SER A 56 -5.90 14.62 -12.61
N GLU A 57 -7.09 14.71 -12.00
CA GLU A 57 -8.21 13.80 -12.26
C GLU A 57 -8.72 13.93 -13.71
N LEU A 58 -8.83 15.17 -14.21
CA LEU A 58 -9.19 15.42 -15.60
C LEU A 58 -8.18 14.80 -16.57
N ASN A 59 -6.88 15.00 -16.31
CA ASN A 59 -5.82 14.41 -17.15
C ASN A 59 -5.77 12.88 -17.05
N ALA A 60 -5.93 12.31 -15.84
CA ALA A 60 -5.98 10.87 -15.59
C ALA A 60 -7.17 10.16 -16.26
N ASN A 61 -8.15 10.91 -16.77
CA ASN A 61 -9.34 10.38 -17.44
C ASN A 61 -9.48 10.80 -18.90
N ASP A 62 -8.56 11.61 -19.44
CA ASP A 62 -8.54 12.08 -20.83
C ASP A 62 -7.54 11.25 -21.67
N LEU A 63 -8.07 10.28 -22.42
CA LEU A 63 -7.28 9.39 -23.27
C LEU A 63 -6.53 10.14 -24.38
N ASP A 64 -7.12 11.20 -24.94
CA ASP A 64 -6.50 11.95 -26.04
C ASP A 64 -5.24 12.69 -25.53
N ARG A 65 -5.34 13.33 -24.37
CA ARG A 65 -4.17 13.93 -23.69
C ARG A 65 -3.11 12.91 -23.32
N LEU A 66 -3.50 11.82 -22.64
CA LEU A 66 -2.55 10.80 -22.17
C LEU A 66 -1.81 10.13 -23.33
N SER A 67 -2.51 9.82 -24.42
CA SER A 67 -1.90 9.19 -25.61
C SER A 67 -0.87 10.06 -26.32
N LYS A 68 -0.89 11.38 -26.08
CA LYS A 68 0.04 12.38 -26.63
C LYS A 68 1.09 12.85 -25.63
N ASP A 69 1.01 12.41 -24.37
CA ASP A 69 1.95 12.83 -23.32
C ASP A 69 3.30 12.08 -23.44
N THR A 70 4.19 12.62 -24.27
CA THR A 70 5.56 12.13 -24.46
C THR A 70 6.36 12.06 -23.16
N SER A 71 6.00 12.81 -22.11
CA SER A 71 6.73 12.78 -20.84
C SER A 71 6.48 11.52 -20.01
N LEU A 72 5.54 10.66 -20.40
CA LEU A 72 5.39 9.30 -19.85
C LEU A 72 6.35 8.29 -20.52
N GLY A 73 6.99 8.67 -21.63
CA GLY A 73 7.91 7.84 -22.42
C GLY A 73 9.13 7.25 -21.69
N PRO A 74 9.72 7.89 -20.65
CA PRO A 74 10.79 7.28 -19.86
C PRO A 74 10.40 5.99 -19.11
N GLY A 75 9.10 5.73 -18.93
CA GLY A 75 8.58 4.55 -18.26
C GLY A 75 8.78 4.55 -16.74
N LEU A 76 8.35 3.48 -16.08
CA LEU A 76 8.23 3.42 -14.61
C LEU A 76 9.57 3.37 -13.84
N LEU A 77 10.71 3.30 -14.52
CA LEU A 77 12.01 3.49 -13.86
C LEU A 77 12.23 4.95 -13.46
N ASP A 78 11.71 5.90 -14.23
CA ASP A 78 11.72 7.31 -13.87
C ASP A 78 10.75 7.57 -12.69
N GLU A 79 11.25 8.25 -11.66
CA GLU A 79 10.50 8.55 -10.43
C GLU A 79 9.31 9.47 -10.69
N SER A 80 9.45 10.48 -11.55
CA SER A 80 8.38 11.43 -11.87
C SER A 80 7.25 10.75 -12.66
N VAL A 81 7.60 9.84 -13.59
CA VAL A 81 6.63 9.00 -14.30
C VAL A 81 5.93 8.06 -13.32
N ARG A 82 6.68 7.34 -12.48
CA ARG A 82 6.10 6.37 -11.53
C ARG A 82 5.17 7.03 -10.51
N HIS A 83 5.57 8.16 -9.92
CA HIS A 83 4.73 8.95 -9.02
C HIS A 83 3.45 9.46 -9.71
N ARG A 84 3.57 9.99 -10.94
CA ARG A 84 2.42 10.46 -11.71
C ARG A 84 1.46 9.33 -12.11
N VAL A 85 1.97 8.14 -12.43
CA VAL A 85 1.13 6.98 -12.74
C VAL A 85 0.41 6.47 -11.49
N LEU A 86 1.06 6.46 -10.32
CA LEU A 86 0.38 6.21 -9.03
C LEU A 86 -0.76 7.21 -8.79
N LEU A 87 -0.53 8.51 -9.02
CA LEU A 87 -1.55 9.55 -8.91
C LEU A 87 -2.67 9.40 -9.95
N TYR A 88 -2.35 8.99 -11.17
CA TYR A 88 -3.36 8.75 -12.20
C TYR A 88 -4.20 7.50 -11.87
N LEU A 89 -3.63 6.45 -11.26
CA LEU A 89 -4.41 5.29 -10.81
C LEU A 89 -5.33 5.59 -9.62
N SER A 90 -4.95 6.49 -8.69
CA SER A 90 -5.85 6.90 -7.60
C SER A 90 -7.00 7.80 -8.07
N LEU A 91 -6.84 8.49 -9.20
CA LEU A 91 -7.83 9.41 -9.77
C LEU A 91 -8.58 8.85 -11.00
N LEU A 92 -8.20 7.66 -11.48
CA LEU A 92 -8.86 7.00 -12.61
C LEU A 92 -10.29 6.60 -12.23
N ARG A 93 -11.28 7.00 -13.03
CA ARG A 93 -12.68 6.67 -12.76
C ARG A 93 -12.94 5.18 -12.93
N SER A 94 -13.75 4.63 -12.03
CA SER A 94 -14.05 3.19 -11.93
C SER A 94 -14.59 2.53 -13.20
N ARG A 95 -15.13 3.31 -14.14
CA ARG A 95 -15.71 2.84 -15.42
C ARG A 95 -14.91 3.27 -16.66
N ASN A 96 -13.74 3.90 -16.50
CA ASN A 96 -12.93 4.40 -17.61
C ASN A 96 -11.98 3.33 -18.17
N CYS A 97 -12.57 2.23 -18.65
CA CYS A 97 -11.82 1.08 -19.17
C CYS A 97 -10.95 1.43 -20.38
N SER A 98 -11.30 2.49 -21.13
CA SER A 98 -10.50 2.99 -22.27
C SER A 98 -9.14 3.50 -21.83
N VAL A 99 -9.09 4.34 -20.78
CA VAL A 99 -7.82 4.82 -20.21
C VAL A 99 -7.10 3.71 -19.45
N ALA A 100 -7.81 2.86 -18.69
CA ALA A 100 -7.21 1.71 -18.02
C ALA A 100 -6.47 0.78 -19.00
N ASN A 101 -7.09 0.47 -20.14
CA ASN A 101 -6.50 -0.35 -21.20
C ASN A 101 -5.30 0.34 -21.88
N TRP A 102 -5.31 1.67 -22.01
CA TRP A 102 -4.15 2.43 -22.49
C TRP A 102 -2.99 2.39 -21.47
N LEU A 103 -3.26 2.70 -20.19
CA LEU A 103 -2.27 2.61 -19.11
C LEU A 103 -1.67 1.20 -19.02
N TYR A 104 -2.50 0.15 -19.14
CA TYR A 104 -2.02 -1.23 -19.22
C TYR A 104 -1.05 -1.44 -20.38
N LYS A 105 -1.46 -1.13 -21.61
CA LYS A 105 -0.65 -1.41 -22.82
C LYS A 105 0.61 -0.56 -22.93
N SER A 106 0.54 0.70 -22.53
CA SER A 106 1.60 1.68 -22.77
C SER A 106 2.58 1.83 -21.60
N ILE A 107 2.16 1.53 -20.36
CA ILE A 107 2.95 1.85 -19.15
C ILE A 107 3.10 0.64 -18.20
N LEU A 108 1.99 -0.02 -17.85
CA LEU A 108 1.97 -1.03 -16.77
C LEU A 108 2.35 -2.45 -17.25
N ARG A 109 2.31 -2.72 -18.55
CA ARG A 109 2.82 -3.97 -19.13
C ARG A 109 4.34 -3.89 -19.24
N THR A 110 4.99 -4.22 -18.15
CA THR A 110 6.44 -4.13 -17.97
C THR A 110 7.10 -5.51 -18.10
N ASP A 111 7.23 -6.03 -19.31
CA ASP A 111 7.91 -7.31 -19.56
C ASP A 111 9.38 -7.27 -19.08
N TRP A 112 10.02 -6.08 -19.11
CA TRP A 112 11.35 -5.82 -18.54
C TRP A 112 11.42 -5.93 -17.01
N LEU A 113 10.31 -5.73 -16.29
CA LEU A 113 10.29 -5.74 -14.83
C LEU A 113 10.40 -7.18 -14.30
N GLU A 114 9.79 -8.15 -14.98
CA GLU A 114 9.98 -9.58 -14.67
C GLU A 114 11.46 -9.95 -14.73
N ASP A 115 12.14 -9.50 -15.78
CA ASP A 115 13.57 -9.66 -15.99
C ASP A 115 14.41 -9.02 -14.85
N CYS A 116 14.04 -7.81 -14.42
CA CYS A 116 14.67 -7.12 -13.28
C CYS A 116 14.44 -7.81 -11.95
N ILE A 117 13.27 -8.42 -11.73
CA ILE A 117 12.93 -9.18 -10.51
C ILE A 117 13.75 -10.48 -10.48
N VAL A 118 13.70 -11.29 -11.55
CA VAL A 118 14.41 -12.58 -11.64
C VAL A 118 15.93 -12.40 -11.49
N LYS A 119 16.49 -11.32 -12.04
CA LYS A 119 17.93 -10.99 -11.91
C LYS A 119 18.30 -10.34 -10.57
N GLY A 120 17.34 -10.07 -9.68
CA GLY A 120 17.58 -9.39 -8.39
C GLY A 120 18.11 -7.95 -8.52
N ASN A 121 17.83 -7.30 -9.66
CA ASN A 121 18.36 -5.97 -9.98
C ASN A 121 17.55 -4.83 -9.34
N LEU A 122 16.31 -5.11 -8.89
CA LEU A 122 15.47 -4.14 -8.17
C LEU A 122 15.90 -4.06 -6.69
N LYS A 123 17.06 -3.45 -6.43
CA LYS A 123 17.69 -3.41 -5.10
C LYS A 123 17.12 -2.34 -4.17
N ASP A 124 16.66 -1.22 -4.73
CA ASP A 124 16.11 -0.07 -3.99
C ASP A 124 14.75 -0.39 -3.36
N GLU A 125 14.64 -0.26 -2.04
CA GLU A 125 13.43 -0.57 -1.26
C GLU A 125 12.30 0.46 -1.44
N ASN A 126 12.62 1.72 -1.75
CA ASN A 126 11.61 2.74 -2.04
C ASN A 126 10.96 2.44 -3.39
N ILE A 127 11.78 2.18 -4.41
CA ILE A 127 11.30 1.81 -5.75
C ILE A 127 10.45 0.52 -5.69
N GLN A 128 10.89 -0.51 -4.95
CA GLN A 128 10.06 -1.70 -4.72
C GLN A 128 8.74 -1.38 -4.02
N SER A 129 8.74 -0.52 -3.00
CA SER A 129 7.53 -0.14 -2.27
C SER A 129 6.52 0.59 -3.15
N GLU A 130 7.00 1.45 -4.05
CA GLU A 130 6.17 2.12 -5.06
C GLU A 130 5.63 1.16 -6.12
N PHE A 131 6.43 0.20 -6.61
CA PHE A 131 5.93 -0.84 -7.52
C PHE A 131 4.89 -1.74 -6.85
N LEU A 132 5.12 -2.17 -5.60
CA LEU A 132 4.16 -2.95 -4.83
C LEU A 132 2.83 -2.20 -4.67
N LEU A 133 2.88 -0.90 -4.32
CA LEU A 133 1.69 -0.06 -4.23
C LEU A 133 0.98 0.10 -5.59
N LEU A 134 1.74 0.34 -6.65
CA LEU A 134 1.24 0.52 -8.01
C LEU A 134 0.48 -0.73 -8.49
N PHE A 135 1.05 -1.92 -8.31
CA PHE A 135 0.43 -3.17 -8.76
C PHE A 135 -0.73 -3.63 -7.87
N VAL A 136 -0.72 -3.36 -6.55
CA VAL A 136 -1.91 -3.55 -5.70
C VAL A 136 -3.06 -2.63 -6.17
N MET A 137 -2.78 -1.35 -6.41
CA MET A 137 -3.79 -0.41 -6.90
C MET A 137 -4.34 -0.85 -8.25
N ALA A 138 -3.48 -1.23 -9.21
CA ALA A 138 -3.92 -1.71 -10.52
C ALA A 138 -4.71 -3.03 -10.46
N LEU A 139 -4.31 -3.96 -9.59
CA LEU A 139 -5.01 -5.24 -9.35
C LEU A 139 -6.43 -5.01 -8.83
N HIS A 140 -6.61 -4.12 -7.86
CA HIS A 140 -7.91 -3.88 -7.22
C HIS A 140 -8.78 -2.87 -7.98
N HIS A 141 -8.21 -1.97 -8.76
CA HIS A 141 -8.97 -0.94 -9.49
C HIS A 141 -9.98 -1.55 -10.49
N PRO A 142 -11.26 -1.13 -10.47
CA PRO A 142 -12.33 -1.82 -11.21
C PRO A 142 -12.36 -1.56 -12.72
N ALA A 143 -11.60 -0.58 -13.25
CA ALA A 143 -11.59 -0.30 -14.69
C ALA A 143 -10.68 -1.25 -15.50
N PHE A 144 -9.86 -2.07 -14.84
CA PHE A 144 -9.05 -3.11 -15.49
C PHE A 144 -9.82 -4.41 -15.64
N ILE A 145 -9.66 -5.08 -16.79
CA ILE A 145 -10.30 -6.38 -17.07
C ILE A 145 -9.55 -7.54 -16.41
N PHE A 146 -10.19 -8.71 -16.37
CA PHE A 146 -9.68 -9.91 -15.69
C PHE A 146 -8.27 -10.31 -16.14
N GLU A 147 -7.98 -10.29 -17.44
CA GLU A 147 -6.69 -10.66 -18.02
C GLU A 147 -5.57 -9.69 -17.59
N GLN A 148 -5.89 -8.41 -17.42
CA GLN A 148 -4.96 -7.39 -16.94
C GLN A 148 -4.69 -7.59 -15.45
N LYS A 149 -5.73 -7.87 -14.67
CA LYS A 149 -5.62 -8.20 -13.23
C LYS A 149 -4.81 -9.47 -12.99
N LEU A 150 -4.95 -10.49 -13.83
CA LEU A 150 -4.13 -11.72 -13.76
C LEU A 150 -2.64 -11.42 -13.97
N TYR A 151 -2.30 -10.53 -14.92
CA TYR A 151 -0.93 -10.05 -15.09
C TYR A 151 -0.43 -9.27 -13.87
N PHE A 152 -1.22 -8.33 -13.32
CA PHE A 152 -0.84 -7.57 -12.13
C PHE A 152 -0.63 -8.48 -10.90
N SER A 153 -1.48 -9.49 -10.72
CA SER A 153 -1.35 -10.51 -9.68
C SER A 153 -0.03 -11.29 -9.80
N LYS A 154 0.35 -11.72 -11.02
CA LYS A 154 1.65 -12.37 -11.28
C LYS A 154 2.83 -11.48 -10.88
N ILE A 155 2.86 -10.23 -11.33
CA ILE A 155 3.95 -9.27 -11.02
C ILE A 155 4.00 -8.98 -9.52
N LEU A 156 2.85 -8.78 -8.87
CA LEU A 156 2.75 -8.50 -7.45
C LEU A 156 3.33 -9.65 -6.61
N THR A 157 2.99 -10.91 -6.94
CA THR A 157 3.55 -12.09 -6.28
C THR A 157 5.08 -12.12 -6.38
N GLN A 158 5.63 -11.92 -7.58
CA GLN A 158 7.08 -11.89 -7.81
C GLN A 158 7.78 -10.76 -7.03
N LEU A 159 7.17 -9.57 -6.93
CA LEU A 159 7.70 -8.45 -6.14
C LEU A 159 7.67 -8.75 -4.63
N ILE A 160 6.63 -9.41 -4.12
CA ILE A 160 6.52 -9.82 -2.71
C ILE A 160 7.58 -10.88 -2.39
N GLU A 161 7.73 -11.91 -3.23
CA GLU A 161 8.74 -12.96 -3.07
C GLU A 161 10.16 -12.39 -3.06
N LEU A 162 10.48 -11.49 -4.00
CA LEU A 162 11.77 -10.78 -4.04
C LEU A 162 12.04 -10.08 -2.71
N ARG A 163 11.05 -9.37 -2.18
CA ARG A 163 11.21 -8.57 -0.97
C ARG A 163 11.31 -9.43 0.30
N GLU A 164 10.54 -10.50 0.39
CA GLU A 164 10.68 -11.47 1.47
C GLU A 164 12.01 -12.22 1.45
N SER A 165 12.56 -12.51 0.27
CA SER A 165 13.86 -13.19 0.16
C SER A 165 14.98 -12.38 0.81
N LYS A 166 15.00 -11.05 0.64
CA LYS A 166 15.95 -10.14 1.29
C LYS A 166 15.80 -10.14 2.82
N ASN A 167 14.55 -10.13 3.32
CA ASN A 167 14.24 -10.16 4.75
C ASN A 167 14.65 -11.46 5.46
N ARG A 168 15.01 -12.52 4.71
CA ARG A 168 15.57 -13.77 5.25
C ARG A 168 17.11 -13.77 5.25
N ILE A 169 17.74 -12.90 4.47
CA ILE A 169 19.21 -12.81 4.30
C ILE A 169 19.80 -11.74 5.22
N SER A 170 19.04 -10.70 5.58
CA SER A 170 19.40 -9.79 6.66
C SER A 170 19.15 -10.48 8.02
N PRO A 171 20.17 -10.67 8.88
CA PRO A 171 19.93 -11.18 10.21
C PRO A 171 19.18 -10.11 11.01
N LYS A 172 17.95 -10.41 11.42
CA LYS A 172 17.28 -9.63 12.46
C LYS A 172 18.20 -9.57 13.68
N PRO A 173 18.51 -8.39 14.25
CA PRO A 173 19.02 -8.33 15.61
C PRO A 173 18.05 -9.09 16.50
N SER A 174 18.55 -10.07 17.24
CA SER A 174 17.72 -10.99 18.00
C SER A 174 17.08 -10.29 19.20
N VAL A 175 15.86 -9.77 19.02
CA VAL A 175 15.06 -9.20 20.13
C VAL A 175 14.70 -10.27 21.18
N PHE A 176 14.79 -11.56 20.82
CA PHE A 176 14.87 -12.68 21.77
C PHE A 176 16.08 -13.56 21.46
N GLY A 177 17.26 -13.14 21.92
CA GLY A 177 18.46 -13.94 21.83
C GLY A 177 18.58 -14.96 22.96
N TYR A 178 18.28 -16.24 22.70
CA TYR A 178 18.80 -17.38 23.46
C TYR A 178 18.94 -18.63 22.57
N PRO A 179 20.16 -19.13 22.30
CA PRO A 179 20.38 -20.45 21.71
C PRO A 179 20.30 -21.57 22.77
N PRO A 180 20.04 -22.82 22.37
CA PRO A 180 19.81 -23.93 23.30
C PRO A 180 21.12 -24.50 23.89
N GLY A 181 21.27 -24.43 25.21
CA GLY A 181 22.38 -25.03 25.95
C GLY A 181 22.07 -25.04 27.45
N PHE A 182 21.96 -26.23 28.04
CA PHE A 182 21.56 -26.49 29.43
C PHE A 182 22.26 -25.62 30.50
N GLY A 183 21.48 -25.16 31.50
CA GLY A 183 21.99 -24.89 32.86
C GLY A 183 21.64 -23.53 33.48
N TYR A 184 20.41 -23.36 34.00
CA TYR A 184 20.09 -22.24 34.91
C TYR A 184 20.46 -22.58 36.37
N PRO A 185 21.26 -21.72 37.04
CA PRO A 185 20.88 -21.15 38.36
C PRO A 185 21.47 -19.74 38.64
N THR A 186 21.01 -18.90 39.60
CA THR A 186 19.70 -18.67 40.26
C THR A 186 19.73 -17.34 41.06
N VAL A 187 18.63 -16.56 41.04
CA VAL A 187 18.13 -15.68 42.15
C VAL A 187 18.90 -14.39 42.56
N LYS A 188 18.14 -13.28 42.64
CA LYS A 188 18.40 -11.95 43.30
C LYS A 188 19.50 -11.07 42.67
N THR A 189 19.28 -9.76 42.46
CA THR A 189 18.92 -8.77 43.50
C THR A 189 17.88 -7.73 43.03
N MET A 190 17.08 -7.22 43.97
CA MET A 190 16.10 -6.15 43.76
C MET A 190 16.75 -4.78 43.52
N VAL A 191 16.18 -3.97 42.63
CA VAL A 191 16.03 -2.53 42.86
C VAL A 191 14.61 -2.12 42.46
N ARG A 192 13.86 -1.53 43.40
CA ARG A 192 12.60 -0.85 43.10
C ARG A 192 12.90 0.50 42.44
N VAL A 193 12.21 0.83 41.35
CA VAL A 193 11.90 2.23 41.03
C VAL A 193 10.40 2.35 40.84
N HIS A 194 9.79 3.23 41.63
CA HIS A 194 8.36 3.52 41.60
C HIS A 194 8.15 4.64 40.57
N PHE A 195 7.21 4.47 39.63
CA PHE A 195 6.66 5.61 38.89
C PHE A 195 5.15 5.45 38.78
N SER A 196 4.43 6.31 39.49
CA SER A 196 2.98 6.44 39.39
C SER A 196 2.65 7.41 38.26
N VAL A 197 1.70 7.06 37.40
CA VAL A 197 1.02 8.03 36.52
C VAL A 197 -0.47 7.91 36.79
N HIS A 198 -1.05 8.98 37.34
CA HIS A 198 -2.49 9.09 37.57
C HIS A 198 -3.21 9.32 36.24
N TYR A 199 -4.29 8.57 36.02
CA TYR A 199 -5.33 8.95 35.06
C TYR A 199 -6.18 10.07 35.68
N ASN A 200 -6.39 11.16 34.93
CA ASN A 200 -7.45 12.11 35.20
C ASN A 200 -8.49 12.06 34.08
N PHE A 201 -9.64 11.45 34.38
CA PHE A 201 -10.89 11.72 33.70
C PHE A 201 -11.55 12.93 34.38
N GLU A 202 -11.77 14.03 33.67
CA GLU A 202 -12.78 15.01 34.09
C GLU A 202 -13.64 15.45 32.90
N THR A 203 -14.94 15.17 33.01
CA THR A 203 -16.01 15.70 32.17
C THR A 203 -16.38 17.12 32.58
N LYS A 204 -16.47 18.06 31.64
CA LYS A 204 -17.33 19.25 31.79
C LYS A 204 -18.08 19.58 30.50
N LEU A 205 -19.37 19.83 30.66
CA LEU A 205 -20.27 20.41 29.65
C LEU A 205 -20.09 21.93 29.57
N ASN A 206 -20.77 22.52 28.57
CA ASN A 206 -21.15 23.94 28.41
C ASN A 206 -20.07 24.87 27.84
N CYS A 207 -20.09 25.07 26.52
CA CYS A 207 -20.90 26.11 25.88
C CYS A 207 -21.34 25.66 24.47
#